data_AF-A0A3N0ZTW5-F1
#
_entry.id   AF-A0A3N0ZTW5-F1
#
_cell.length_a   1.000
_cell.length_b   1.000
_cell.length_c   1.000
_cell.angle_alpha   90.00
_cell.angle_beta   90.00
_cell.angle_gamma   90.00
#
_symmetry.space_group_name_H-M   'P 1'
#
loop_
_entity.id
_entity.type
_entity.pdbx_description
1 polymer ?
#
loop_
_entity_poly.entity_id
_entity_poly.type
_entity_poly.pdbx_seq_one_letter_code
_entity_poly.pdbx_strand_id
1 'polypeptide(L)'
;MNNKRTYSIIGFLIIYVILLELLIYFEGNTTNGKINNLWDSFWYSIVTLATVGYGDIVPTSTAGKVIGLIFVFGSITVLGAVIGKVSDFITDMRERKKMGYSGTKFENHVVIIGLNAFVKQIIKTLLDAH
;
A
#
# COMPACT_ATOMS: atom_id res chain seq x y z
N MET A 1 8.61 -5.13 -18.16
CA MET A 1 8.71 -4.44 -16.86
C MET A 1 9.43 -3.12 -17.09
N ASN A 2 8.85 -1.97 -16.76
CA ASN A 2 9.43 -0.66 -17.11
C ASN A 2 10.70 -0.41 -16.26
N ASN A 3 11.88 -0.50 -16.86
CA ASN A 3 13.18 -0.40 -16.16
C ASN A 3 13.27 0.84 -15.26
N LYS A 4 12.68 1.98 -15.68
CA LYS A 4 12.61 3.22 -14.89
C LYS A 4 11.92 3.05 -13.53
N ARG A 5 10.85 2.23 -13.46
CA ARG A 5 10.10 1.98 -12.21
C ARG A 5 10.90 1.08 -11.27
N THR A 6 11.62 0.10 -11.80
CA THR A 6 12.48 -0.78 -11.01
C THR A 6 13.65 -0.02 -10.39
N TYR A 7 14.33 0.86 -11.14
CA TYR A 7 15.40 1.70 -10.59
C TYR A 7 14.91 2.67 -9.51
N SER A 8 13.70 3.21 -9.65
CA SER A 8 13.08 4.09 -8.65
C SER A 8 12.79 3.35 -7.33
N ILE A 9 12.28 2.11 -7.39
CA ILE A 9 12.04 1.27 -6.21
C ILE A 9 13.36 0.91 -5.50
N ILE A 10 14.37 0.51 -6.27
CA ILE A 10 15.70 0.18 -5.73
C ILE A 10 16.32 1.41 -5.05
N GLY A 11 16.22 2.59 -5.67
CA GLY A 11 16.70 3.85 -5.08
C GLY A 11 16.01 4.16 -3.75
N PHE A 12 14.69 4.00 -3.68
CA PHE A 12 13.94 4.21 -2.44
C PHE A 12 14.36 3.23 -1.34
N LEU A 13 14.60 1.96 -1.69
CA LEU A 13 15.06 0.93 -0.75
C LEU A 13 16.47 1.24 -0.23
N ILE A 14 17.38 1.71 -1.08
CA ILE A 14 18.72 2.12 -0.67
C ILE A 14 18.65 3.32 0.29
N ILE A 15 17.85 4.33 -0.03
CA ILE A 15 17.65 5.50 0.85
C ILE A 15 17.10 5.06 2.21
N TYR A 16 16.13 4.13 2.21
CA TYR A 16 15.55 3.58 3.43
C TYR A 16 16.61 2.90 4.32
N VAL A 17 17.47 2.06 3.74
CA VAL A 17 18.57 1.39 4.48
C VAL A 17 19.56 2.41 5.03
N ILE A 18 19.94 3.43 4.24
CA ILE A 18 20.84 4.51 4.69
C ILE A 18 20.24 5.26 5.89
N LEU A 19 18.94 5.54 5.87
CA LEU A 19 18.26 6.22 6.98
C LEU A 19 18.28 5.37 8.26
N LEU A 20 18.16 4.04 8.15
CA LEU A 20 18.28 3.13 9.31
C LEU A 20 19.70 3.14 9.89
N GLU A 21 20.73 3.06 9.04
CA GLU A 21 22.13 3.10 9.47
C GLU A 21 22.47 4.44 10.14
N LEU A 22 22.03 5.57 9.56
CA LEU A 22 22.21 6.89 10.17
C LEU A 22 21.54 6.97 11.54
N LEU A 23 20.35 6.39 11.69
CA LEU A 23 19.61 6.41 12.94
C LEU A 23 20.34 5.59 14.03
N ILE A 24 20.91 4.44 13.68
CA ILE A 24 21.78 3.66 14.58
C ILE A 24 23.05 4.45 14.92
N TYR A 25 23.68 5.09 13.94
CA TYR A 25 24.92 5.86 14.16
C TYR A 25 24.72 7.05 15.13
N PHE A 26 23.61 7.78 15.01
CA PHE A 26 23.32 8.92 15.89
C PHE A 26 22.80 8.51 17.27
N GLU A 27 22.05 7.41 17.36
CA GLU A 27 21.55 6.90 18.65
C GLU A 27 22.60 6.11 19.43
N GLY A 28 23.49 5.37 18.75
CA GLY A 28 24.58 4.61 19.39
C GLY A 28 25.60 5.50 20.11
N ASN A 29 25.68 6.78 19.77
CA ASN A 29 26.51 7.77 20.46
C ASN A 29 25.82 8.42 21.68
N THR A 30 24.58 8.03 22.00
CA THR A 30 23.78 8.62 23.08
C THR A 30 23.65 7.66 24.27
N THR A 31 23.89 8.14 25.49
CA THR A 31 23.85 7.32 26.71
C THR A 31 22.47 6.71 27.04
N ASN A 32 21.39 7.29 26.51
CA ASN A 32 20.01 6.81 26.66
C ASN A 32 19.45 6.21 25.36
N GLY A 33 20.28 5.98 24.34
CA GLY A 33 19.86 5.42 23.06
C GLY A 33 19.43 3.96 23.22
N LYS A 34 18.18 3.65 22.89
CA LYS A 34 17.68 2.27 22.84
C LYS A 34 17.85 1.61 21.47
N ILE A 35 18.36 2.35 20.49
CA ILE A 35 18.52 1.90 19.10
C ILE A 35 19.99 1.61 18.86
N ASN A 36 20.39 0.37 19.15
CA ASN A 36 21.78 -0.06 19.08
C ASN A 36 22.04 -1.07 17.96
N ASN A 37 21.00 -1.80 17.55
CA ASN A 37 21.09 -2.81 16.50
C ASN A 37 20.19 -2.49 15.30
N LEU A 38 20.48 -3.16 14.19
CA LEU A 38 19.68 -3.05 12.97
C LEU A 38 18.21 -3.47 13.21
N TRP A 39 17.99 -4.48 14.06
CA TRP A 39 16.67 -4.92 14.49
C TRP A 39 15.87 -3.84 15.23
N ASP A 40 16.52 -3.05 16.10
CA ASP A 40 15.84 -2.01 16.88
C ASP A 40 15.40 -0.85 15.96
N SER A 41 16.26 -0.48 15.02
CA SER A 41 15.96 0.57 14.03
C SER A 41 14.84 0.14 13.07
N PHE A 42 14.84 -1.13 12.66
CA PHE A 42 13.81 -1.70 11.82
C PHE A 42 12.48 -1.82 12.56
N TRP A 43 12.50 -2.21 13.84
CA TRP A 43 11.32 -2.22 14.71
C TRP A 43 10.70 -0.83 14.82
N TYR A 44 11.51 0.18 15.15
CA TYR A 44 11.05 1.58 15.18
C TYR A 44 10.43 2.00 13.85
N SER A 45 11.05 1.64 12.72
CA SER A 45 10.56 1.98 11.40
C SER A 45 9.21 1.32 11.08
N ILE A 46 9.04 0.02 11.36
CA ILE A 46 7.78 -0.70 11.14
C ILE A 46 6.68 -0.13 12.04
N VAL A 47 6.95 0.08 13.32
CA VAL A 47 5.97 0.61 14.28
C VAL A 47 5.51 2.02 13.88
N THR A 48 6.42 2.83 13.35
CA THR A 48 6.13 4.15 12.79
C THR A 48 5.36 4.07 11.48
N LEU A 49 5.74 3.14 10.59
CA LEU A 49 5.07 2.93 9.30
C LEU A 49 3.64 2.41 9.47
N ALA A 50 3.43 1.52 10.44
CA ALA A 50 2.13 1.01 10.82
C ALA A 50 1.32 2.02 11.66
N THR A 51 1.87 3.19 11.97
CA THR A 51 1.25 4.24 12.79
C THR A 51 0.85 3.78 14.20
N VAL A 52 1.47 2.70 14.71
CA VAL A 52 1.17 2.14 16.03
C VAL A 52 1.83 2.97 17.13
N GLY A 53 3.12 3.33 16.95
CA GLY A 53 3.83 4.25 17.83
C GLY A 53 3.91 3.81 19.30
N TYR A 54 4.35 2.58 19.59
CA TYR A 54 4.46 2.07 20.96
C TYR A 54 5.27 2.95 21.92
N GLY A 55 6.26 3.70 21.41
CA GLY A 55 7.09 4.61 22.20
C GLY A 55 8.12 3.90 23.08
N ASP A 56 8.28 2.59 22.93
CA ASP A 56 9.25 1.73 23.61
C ASP A 56 10.68 2.03 23.16
N ILE A 57 10.85 2.14 21.85
CA ILE A 57 12.10 2.43 21.14
C ILE A 57 11.87 3.67 20.27
N VAL A 58 12.53 4.77 20.62
CA VAL A 58 12.42 6.05 19.91
C VAL A 58 13.78 6.76 19.86
N PRO A 59 14.06 7.56 18.82
CA PRO A 59 15.27 8.35 18.77
C PRO A 59 15.26 9.43 19.85
N THR A 60 16.31 9.48 20.65
CA THR A 60 16.49 10.42 21.76
C THR A 60 17.42 11.57 21.39
N SER A 61 18.39 11.33 20.50
CA SER A 61 19.35 12.31 20.01
C SER A 61 18.67 13.39 19.18
N THR A 62 19.20 14.62 19.23
CA THR A 62 18.70 15.74 18.39
C THR A 62 18.75 15.39 16.91
N ALA A 63 19.84 14.77 16.45
CA ALA A 63 19.99 14.32 15.06
C ALA A 63 19.05 13.14 14.75
N GLY A 64 18.93 12.17 15.67
CA GLY A 64 18.01 11.04 15.54
C GLY A 64 16.55 11.48 15.40
N LYS A 65 16.13 12.53 16.12
CA LYS A 65 14.78 13.10 16.01
C LYS A 65 14.50 13.71 14.64
N VAL A 66 15.48 14.37 14.03
CA VAL A 66 15.35 14.91 12.65
C VAL A 66 15.16 13.75 11.66
N ILE A 67 15.92 12.67 11.81
CA ILE A 67 15.76 11.47 10.97
C ILE A 67 14.40 10.81 11.21
N GLY A 68 13.97 10.71 12.47
CA GLY A 68 12.64 10.21 12.85
C GLY A 68 11.51 11.01 12.19
N LEU A 69 11.65 12.34 12.12
CA LEU A 69 10.70 13.20 11.41
C LEU A 69 10.59 12.84 9.92
N ILE A 70 11.74 12.62 9.26
CA ILE A 70 11.78 12.17 7.85
C ILE A 70 11.08 10.83 7.70
N PHE A 71 11.28 9.89 8.63
CA PHE A 71 10.57 8.60 8.64
C PHE A 71 9.06 8.76 8.78
N VAL A 72 8.58 9.68 9.61
CA VAL A 72 7.14 9.95 9.80
C VAL A 72 6.51 10.54 8.53
N PHE A 73 7.16 11.48 7.85
CA PHE A 73 6.65 11.98 6.57
C PHE A 73 6.73 10.91 5.46
N GLY A 74 7.80 10.11 5.48
CA GLY A 74 7.98 8.98 4.58
C GLY A 74 6.88 7.92 4.73
N SER A 75 6.50 7.58 5.96
CA SER A 75 5.48 6.56 6.21
C SER A 75 4.11 6.94 5.64
N ILE A 76 3.70 8.21 5.78
CA ILE A 76 2.45 8.71 5.20
C ILE A 76 2.44 8.54 3.68
N THR A 77 3.57 8.85 3.03
CA THR A 77 3.73 8.70 1.58
C THR A 77 3.60 7.25 1.13
N VAL A 78 4.26 6.34 1.85
CA VAL A 78 4.23 4.89 1.57
C VAL A 78 2.82 4.33 1.80
N LEU A 79 2.17 4.68 2.90
CA LEU A 79 0.80 4.25 3.19
C LEU A 79 -0.18 4.70 2.10
N GLY A 80 -0.09 5.96 1.66
CA GLY A 80 -0.91 6.47 0.56
C GLY A 80 -0.70 5.70 -0.75
N ALA A 81 0.56 5.38 -1.09
CA ALA A 81 0.88 4.58 -2.26
C ALA A 81 0.32 3.15 -2.18
N VAL A 82 0.39 2.52 -1.01
CA VAL A 82 -0.18 1.18 -0.77
C VAL A 82 -1.69 1.20 -0.95
N ILE A 83 -2.39 2.16 -0.35
CA ILE A 83 -3.85 2.32 -0.49
C ILE A 83 -4.24 2.53 -1.95
N GLY A 84 -3.50 3.37 -2.68
CA GLY A 84 -3.70 3.58 -4.11
C GLY A 84 -3.56 2.28 -4.91
N LYS A 85 -2.50 1.50 -4.63
CA LYS A 85 -2.27 0.19 -5.30
C LYS A 85 -3.36 -0.83 -5.01
N VAL A 86 -3.85 -0.89 -3.77
CA VAL A 86 -4.97 -1.76 -3.40
C VAL A 86 -6.25 -1.33 -4.12
N SER A 87 -6.47 -0.02 -4.24
CA SER A 87 -7.64 0.53 -4.94
C SER A 87 -7.60 0.25 -6.45
N ASP A 88 -6.43 0.42 -7.07
CA ASP A 88 -6.18 0.02 -8.47
C ASP A 88 -6.48 -1.47 -8.64
N PHE A 89 -5.94 -2.33 -7.76
CA PHE A 89 -6.14 -3.77 -7.81
C PHE A 89 -7.62 -4.17 -7.71
N ILE A 90 -8.37 -3.55 -6.80
CA ILE A 90 -9.82 -3.79 -6.67
C ILE A 90 -10.57 -3.35 -7.93
N THR A 91 -10.16 -2.22 -8.52
CA THR A 91 -10.78 -1.69 -9.74
C THR A 91 -10.48 -2.61 -10.94
N ASP A 92 -9.24 -3.02 -11.12
CA ASP A 92 -8.83 -3.99 -12.15
C ASP A 92 -9.60 -5.31 -12.01
N MET A 93 -9.79 -5.80 -10.79
CA MET A 93 -10.61 -6.99 -10.55
C MET A 93 -12.07 -6.78 -10.96
N ARG A 94 -12.65 -5.61 -10.66
CA ARG A 94 -14.03 -5.27 -11.06
C ARG A 94 -14.16 -5.15 -12.57
N GLU A 95 -13.20 -4.54 -13.24
CA GLU A 95 -13.18 -4.44 -14.71
C GLU A 95 -13.04 -5.81 -15.36
N ARG A 96 -12.12 -6.66 -14.88
CA ARG A 96 -11.98 -8.04 -15.36
C ARG A 96 -13.28 -8.85 -15.22
N LYS A 97 -14.04 -8.66 -14.12
CA LYS A 97 -15.36 -9.27 -13.95
C LYS A 97 -16.40 -8.72 -14.95
N LYS A 98 -16.45 -7.40 -15.18
CA LYS A 98 -17.34 -6.79 -16.19
C LYS A 98 -17.05 -7.29 -17.61
N MET A 99 -15.79 -7.56 -17.90
CA MET A 99 -15.33 -8.05 -19.20
C MET A 99 -15.48 -9.57 -19.38
N GLY A 100 -16.07 -10.29 -18.43
CA GLY A 100 -16.34 -11.73 -18.56
C GLY A 100 -15.12 -12.65 -18.36
N TYR A 101 -13.96 -12.13 -17.95
CA TYR A 101 -12.74 -12.91 -17.73
C TYR A 101 -12.79 -13.87 -16.53
N SER A 102 -13.88 -13.84 -15.74
CA SER A 102 -14.05 -14.67 -14.54
C SER A 102 -14.84 -15.96 -14.80
N GLY A 103 -14.81 -16.47 -16.04
CA GLY A 103 -15.37 -17.76 -16.41
C GLY A 103 -16.90 -17.78 -16.37
N THR A 104 -17.55 -17.14 -17.34
CA THR A 104 -18.95 -17.44 -17.64
C THR A 104 -18.99 -18.66 -18.55
N LYS A 105 -19.60 -19.76 -18.12
CA LYS A 105 -20.06 -20.77 -19.07
C LYS A 105 -21.09 -20.07 -19.94
N PHE A 106 -20.75 -19.79 -21.19
CA PHE A 106 -21.60 -19.11 -22.16
C PHE A 106 -22.80 -19.98 -22.61
N GLU A 107 -23.36 -20.79 -21.72
CA GLU A 107 -24.51 -21.66 -21.95
C GLU A 107 -25.74 -21.01 -21.30
N ASN A 108 -26.83 -20.86 -22.06
CA ASN A 108 -28.09 -20.21 -21.63
C ASN A 108 -27.94 -18.76 -21.13
N HIS A 109 -27.12 -17.93 -21.77
CA HIS A 109 -27.00 -16.50 -21.44
C HIS A 109 -27.60 -15.60 -22.53
N VAL A 110 -28.20 -14.48 -22.12
CA VAL A 110 -28.79 -13.46 -23.03
C VAL A 110 -27.95 -12.19 -22.96
N VAL A 111 -27.52 -11.68 -24.11
CA VAL A 111 -26.79 -10.41 -24.22
C VAL A 111 -27.78 -9.29 -24.54
N ILE A 112 -27.76 -8.23 -23.72
CA ILE A 112 -28.66 -7.10 -23.87
C ILE A 112 -27.87 -5.90 -24.40
N ILE A 113 -28.25 -5.40 -25.58
CA ILE A 113 -27.63 -4.23 -26.21
C ILE A 113 -28.63 -3.07 -26.16
N GLY A 114 -28.29 -2.03 -25.39
CA GLY A 114 -29.14 -0.85 -25.18
C GLY A 114 -30.09 -1.00 -24.00
N LEU A 115 -29.77 -0.34 -22.88
CA LEU A 115 -30.57 -0.40 -21.65
C LEU A 115 -31.65 0.68 -21.65
N ASN A 116 -32.76 0.39 -22.32
CA ASN A 116 -33.90 1.31 -22.40
C ASN A 116 -34.96 0.95 -21.34
N ALA A 117 -35.89 1.86 -21.03
CA ALA A 117 -36.95 1.61 -20.05
C ALA A 117 -37.76 0.33 -20.38
N PHE A 118 -38.01 0.07 -21.66
CA PHE A 118 -38.67 -1.13 -22.17
C PHE A 118 -37.88 -2.42 -21.86
N VAL A 119 -36.57 -2.39 -22.06
CA VAL A 119 -35.69 -3.55 -21.83
C VAL A 119 -35.62 -3.92 -20.34
N LYS A 120 -35.60 -2.92 -19.45
CA LYS A 120 -35.70 -3.17 -18.00
C LYS A 120 -37.01 -3.90 -17.63
N GLN A 121 -38.09 -3.60 -18.33
CA GLN A 121 -39.38 -4.25 -18.13
C GLN A 121 -39.34 -5.72 -18.58
N ILE A 122 -38.75 -5.99 -19.76
CA ILE A 122 -38.54 -7.36 -20.26
C ILE A 122 -37.66 -8.17 -19.31
N ILE A 123 -36.54 -7.61 -18.83
CA ILE A 123 -35.66 -8.30 -17.86
C ILE A 123 -36.44 -8.71 -16.62
N LYS A 124 -37.27 -7.80 -16.09
CA LYS A 124 -38.07 -8.09 -14.90
C LYS A 124 -39.06 -9.22 -15.16
N THR A 125 -39.76 -9.20 -16.30
CA THR A 125 -40.68 -10.28 -16.68
C THR A 125 -39.97 -11.61 -16.89
N LEU A 126 -38.77 -11.62 -17.48
CA LEU A 126 -37.98 -12.84 -17.67
C LEU A 126 -37.44 -13.40 -16.35
N LEU A 127 -37.11 -12.54 -15.38
CA LEU A 127 -36.69 -12.95 -14.03
C LEU A 127 -37.86 -13.44 -13.18
N ASP A 128 -39.05 -12.84 -13.31
CA ASP A 128 -40.25 -13.20 -12.54
C ASP A 128 -40.98 -14.43 -13.12
N ALA A 129 -40.74 -14.80 -14.40
CA ALA A 129 -41.35 -15.95 -15.07
C ALA A 129 -40.63 -17.29 -14.82
N HIS A 130 -39.57 -17.28 -14.01
CA HIS A 130 -38.84 -18.47 -13.56
C HIS A 130 -38.83 -18.55 -12.04
#